data_AF-A0A2D9SZX8-F1
#
_entry.id   AF-A0A2D9SZX8-F1
#
_cell.length_a   1.000
_cell.length_b   1.000
_cell.length_c   1.000
_cell.angle_alpha   90.00
_cell.angle_beta   90.00
_cell.angle_gamma   90.00
#
_symmetry.space_group_name_H-M   'P 1'
#
loop_
_entity.id
_entity.type
_entity.pdbx_description
1 polymer ?
#
loop_
_entity_poly.entity_id
_entity_poly.type
_entity_poly.pdbx_seq_one_letter_code
_entity_poly.pdbx_strand_id
1 'polypeptide(L)'
;MRFALLSFLLVSCALPDVDLTGKACPCGDGYQCDPATDSCVVDGEAADVETQDAGPDDGGTDLGTDGGVDAGPEDLGVDGGTDAGPEDLGTDMPPVTRTAIPYGALWEYHDQDEAPPAGWETVAGEWPLGEGQLGYGDGDETTLLLDAEPNVPTAYFRRTFETSGDALGAVANVLYDDGFVLYVNGTEVGRENVDDTAHAAFTIAQGVGDNVVVDVPVPAALIVDGLNYVAVMVKQDDGVSSDLSFDLELRVTAP
;
A
#
# COMPACT_ATOMS: atom_id res chain seq x y z
N MET A 1 46.14 34.37 17.94
CA MET A 1 45.11 33.74 17.09
C MET A 1 45.10 32.24 17.41
N ARG A 2 44.10 31.76 18.14
CA ARG A 2 43.92 30.34 18.46
C ARG A 2 42.76 29.82 17.60
N PHE A 3 43.04 28.86 16.71
CA PHE A 3 42.03 28.13 15.95
C PHE A 3 41.35 27.13 16.87
N ALA A 4 40.03 27.24 17.01
CA ALA A 4 39.20 26.20 17.61
C ALA A 4 38.77 25.25 16.48
N LEU A 5 39.26 24.01 16.49
CA LEU A 5 38.69 22.93 15.69
C LEU A 5 37.39 22.49 16.36
N LEU A 6 36.27 22.75 15.69
CA LEU A 6 34.97 22.22 16.07
C LEU A 6 34.87 20.79 15.50
N SER A 7 35.05 19.80 16.38
CA SER A 7 34.91 18.38 16.02
C SER A 7 33.42 18.06 15.94
N PHE A 8 32.90 17.84 14.74
CA PHE A 8 31.56 17.31 14.51
C PHE A 8 31.53 15.85 14.96
N LEU A 9 30.83 15.56 16.05
CA LEU A 9 30.42 14.21 16.42
C LEU A 9 29.20 13.85 15.58
N LEU A 10 29.39 13.03 14.57
CA LEU A 10 28.31 12.28 13.92
C LEU A 10 27.76 11.30 14.95
N VAL A 11 26.61 11.60 15.54
CA VAL A 11 25.81 10.62 16.26
C VAL A 11 25.08 9.82 15.19
N SER A 12 25.66 8.67 14.80
CA SER A 12 24.90 7.64 14.10
C SER A 12 23.81 7.14 15.05
N CYS A 13 22.56 7.47 14.78
CA CYS A 13 21.43 6.70 15.27
C CYS A 13 21.50 5.31 14.62
N ALA A 14 22.26 4.40 15.22
CA ALA A 14 22.04 2.99 14.99
C ALA A 14 20.77 2.63 15.75
N LEU A 15 19.67 2.41 15.02
CA LEU A 15 18.51 1.73 15.58
C LEU A 15 19.01 0.40 16.19
N PRO A 16 18.64 0.06 17.43
CA PRO A 16 19.03 -1.23 17.98
C PRO A 16 18.43 -2.33 17.10
N ASP A 17 19.24 -3.34 16.77
CA ASP A 17 18.78 -4.55 16.08
C ASP A 17 17.58 -5.11 16.86
N VAL A 18 16.44 -5.23 16.19
CA VAL A 18 15.23 -5.78 16.80
C VAL A 18 15.51 -7.26 17.09
N ASP A 19 15.58 -7.63 18.37
CA ASP A 19 15.71 -9.03 18.76
C ASP A 19 14.39 -9.76 18.49
N LEU A 20 14.33 -10.45 17.35
CA LEU A 20 13.21 -11.27 16.91
C LEU A 20 13.29 -12.71 17.43
N THR A 21 14.21 -13.03 18.35
CA THR A 21 14.36 -14.39 18.88
C THR A 21 13.06 -14.87 19.53
N GLY A 22 12.36 -15.79 18.84
CA GLY A 22 11.11 -16.39 19.32
C GLY A 22 9.84 -15.59 19.06
N LYS A 23 9.89 -14.53 18.24
CA LYS A 23 8.69 -13.81 17.78
C LYS A 23 8.38 -14.16 16.33
N ALA A 24 7.13 -14.51 16.05
CA ALA A 24 6.64 -14.53 14.68
C ALA A 24 6.64 -13.08 14.18
N CYS A 25 7.36 -12.80 13.10
CA CYS A 25 7.29 -11.52 12.39
C CYS A 25 5.81 -11.17 12.09
N PRO A 26 5.45 -9.90 11.81
CA PRO A 26 4.05 -9.48 11.62
C PRO A 26 3.47 -10.00 10.30
N CYS A 27 3.42 -11.31 10.15
CA CYS A 27 2.81 -12.01 9.03
C CYS A 27 1.31 -12.10 9.30
N GLY A 28 0.51 -11.82 8.27
CA GLY A 28 -0.93 -12.02 8.34
C GLY A 28 -1.29 -13.49 8.56
N ASP A 29 -2.54 -13.75 8.91
CA ASP A 29 -3.05 -15.11 9.16
C ASP A 29 -2.71 -16.06 7.99
N GLY A 30 -2.14 -17.23 8.33
CA GLY A 30 -1.75 -18.26 7.36
C GLY A 30 -0.29 -18.23 6.90
N TYR A 31 0.53 -17.31 7.41
CA TYR A 31 1.95 -17.20 7.06
C TYR A 31 2.85 -17.33 8.30
N GLN A 32 3.97 -18.03 8.17
CA GLN A 32 5.03 -18.16 9.17
C GLN A 32 6.25 -17.32 8.76
N CYS A 33 6.97 -16.74 9.73
CA CYS A 33 8.19 -16.01 9.43
C CYS A 33 9.37 -16.96 9.15
N ASP A 34 10.07 -16.76 8.04
CA ASP A 34 11.39 -17.34 7.79
C ASP A 34 12.49 -16.41 8.33
N PRO A 35 13.15 -16.77 9.45
CA PRO A 35 14.19 -15.94 10.05
C PRO A 35 15.49 -15.90 9.25
N ALA A 36 15.68 -16.76 8.24
CA ALA A 36 16.86 -16.72 7.38
C ALA A 36 16.76 -15.66 6.28
N THR A 37 15.53 -15.31 5.87
CA THR A 37 15.26 -14.39 4.77
C THR A 37 14.46 -13.16 5.17
N ASP A 38 13.99 -13.10 6.43
CA ASP A 38 13.14 -12.04 6.96
C ASP A 38 11.84 -11.86 6.13
N SER A 39 11.24 -12.99 5.74
CA SER A 39 10.07 -13.04 4.85
C SER A 39 8.96 -13.96 5.37
N CYS A 40 7.71 -13.69 4.97
CA CYS A 40 6.55 -14.50 5.34
C CYS A 40 6.34 -15.64 4.34
N VAL A 41 6.34 -16.89 4.80
CA VAL A 41 6.16 -18.11 4.00
C VAL A 41 4.90 -18.86 4.42
N VAL A 42 4.24 -19.52 3.48
CA VAL A 42 3.10 -20.42 3.77
C VAL A 42 3.67 -21.79 4.15
N ASP A 43 3.07 -22.48 5.12
CA ASP A 43 3.53 -23.78 5.65
C ASP A 43 4.13 -24.71 4.58
N GLY A 44 5.47 -24.81 4.56
CA GLY A 44 6.12 -26.12 4.49
C GLY A 44 6.59 -26.70 3.15
N GLU A 45 6.66 -25.99 2.03
CA GLU A 45 7.44 -26.47 0.87
C GLU A 45 8.28 -25.36 0.27
N ALA A 46 9.61 -25.53 0.34
CA ALA A 46 10.54 -24.78 -0.49
C ALA A 46 10.15 -25.01 -1.95
N ALA A 47 9.88 -23.94 -2.69
CA ALA A 47 9.87 -24.02 -4.14
C ALA A 47 11.30 -24.33 -4.57
N ASP A 48 11.55 -25.60 -4.88
CA ASP A 48 12.77 -26.05 -5.52
C ASP A 48 12.97 -25.22 -6.79
N VAL A 49 13.99 -24.36 -6.78
CA VAL A 49 14.57 -23.79 -7.98
C VAL A 49 15.31 -24.93 -8.68
N GLU A 50 14.60 -25.67 -9.53
CA GLU A 50 15.22 -26.63 -10.43
C GLU A 50 15.94 -25.85 -11.54
N THR A 51 17.26 -25.74 -11.37
CA THR A 51 18.18 -25.30 -12.41
C THR A 51 18.23 -26.31 -13.55
N GLN A 52 18.20 -25.75 -14.75
CA GLN A 52 18.37 -26.33 -16.07
C GLN A 52 19.35 -27.53 -16.21
N ASP A 53 19.03 -28.32 -17.24
CA ASP A 53 19.94 -28.92 -18.23
C ASP A 53 20.51 -30.32 -17.94
N ALA A 54 19.93 -31.33 -18.61
CA ALA A 54 20.64 -32.32 -19.44
C ALA A 54 19.65 -33.40 -19.91
N GLY A 55 19.22 -33.33 -21.16
CA GLY A 55 18.51 -34.43 -21.84
C GLY A 55 19.44 -35.61 -22.11
N PRO A 56 18.94 -36.86 -22.09
CA PRO A 56 19.76 -38.04 -22.32
C PRO A 56 20.03 -38.28 -23.80
N ASP A 57 21.23 -38.78 -24.00
CA ASP A 57 21.97 -38.99 -25.24
C ASP A 57 21.76 -40.46 -25.63
N ASP A 58 20.81 -40.78 -26.53
CA ASP A 58 20.64 -42.16 -27.02
C ASP A 58 20.07 -42.20 -28.45
N GLY A 59 20.83 -42.76 -29.40
CA GLY A 59 20.26 -43.44 -30.56
C GLY A 59 20.89 -43.14 -31.92
N GLY A 60 21.94 -43.89 -32.28
CA GLY A 60 22.45 -43.96 -33.64
C GLY A 60 21.73 -44.97 -34.56
N THR A 61 22.23 -45.03 -35.80
CA THR A 61 21.84 -45.85 -36.99
C THR A 61 20.65 -45.27 -37.78
N ASP A 62 20.68 -45.10 -39.12
CA ASP A 62 21.12 -46.02 -40.18
C ASP A 62 21.44 -45.27 -41.51
N LEU A 63 22.16 -45.96 -42.38
CA LEU A 63 22.73 -45.61 -43.68
C LEU A 63 21.74 -45.74 -44.85
N GLY A 64 22.00 -45.02 -45.95
CA GLY A 64 21.55 -45.36 -47.32
C GLY A 64 20.91 -44.20 -48.09
N THR A 65 21.59 -43.60 -49.08
CA THR A 65 21.38 -43.77 -50.57
C THR A 65 20.07 -43.17 -51.10
N ASP A 66 19.89 -42.60 -52.28
CA ASP A 66 20.64 -42.00 -53.40
C ASP A 66 19.55 -41.61 -54.45
N GLY A 67 19.78 -40.61 -55.30
CA GLY A 67 18.95 -40.33 -56.50
C GLY A 67 17.52 -39.79 -56.24
N GLY A 68 16.99 -38.76 -56.91
CA GLY A 68 17.20 -38.32 -58.28
C GLY A 68 15.83 -38.28 -59.00
N VAL A 69 15.42 -37.07 -59.40
CA VAL A 69 14.45 -36.68 -60.46
C VAL A 69 12.97 -37.11 -60.35
N ASP A 70 12.04 -36.15 -60.41
CA ASP A 70 11.29 -35.83 -61.64
C ASP A 70 10.40 -34.59 -61.42
N ALA A 71 10.27 -33.77 -62.46
CA ALA A 71 9.49 -32.56 -62.52
C ALA A 71 8.27 -32.78 -63.43
N GLY A 72 7.08 -32.37 -62.99
CA GLY A 72 5.94 -32.24 -63.89
C GLY A 72 4.62 -31.96 -63.17
N PRO A 73 3.70 -31.20 -63.78
CA PRO A 73 2.95 -30.15 -63.09
C PRO A 73 1.42 -30.39 -63.06
N GLU A 74 0.72 -29.37 -62.58
CA GLU A 74 -0.73 -29.13 -62.66
C GLU A 74 -1.58 -29.82 -61.59
N ASP A 75 -1.88 -29.10 -60.50
CA ASP A 75 -3.26 -29.09 -60.01
C ASP A 75 -3.64 -27.73 -59.40
N LEU A 76 -4.72 -27.18 -59.95
CA LEU A 76 -5.33 -25.91 -59.59
C LEU A 76 -6.38 -26.20 -58.51
N GLY A 77 -5.98 -26.07 -57.25
CA GLY A 77 -6.88 -26.17 -56.10
C GLY A 77 -6.77 -24.93 -55.22
N VAL A 78 -7.53 -23.89 -55.57
CA VAL A 78 -7.89 -22.81 -54.64
C VAL A 78 -8.89 -23.38 -53.64
N ASP A 79 -8.41 -23.73 -52.46
CA ASP A 79 -9.21 -23.80 -51.24
C ASP A 79 -8.63 -22.76 -50.29
N GLY A 80 -9.43 -21.74 -50.01
CA GLY A 80 -9.12 -20.68 -49.07
C GLY A 80 -9.08 -21.24 -47.66
N GLY A 81 -7.91 -21.74 -47.26
CA GLY A 81 -7.52 -21.79 -45.87
C GLY A 81 -7.57 -20.37 -45.33
N THR A 82 -8.65 -20.03 -44.64
CA THR A 82 -8.65 -18.94 -43.68
C THR A 82 -7.54 -19.27 -42.71
N ASP A 83 -6.39 -18.64 -42.91
CA ASP A 83 -5.33 -18.48 -41.95
C ASP A 83 -6.00 -17.94 -40.69
N ALA A 84 -6.41 -18.85 -39.81
CA ALA A 84 -6.69 -18.55 -38.43
C ALA A 84 -5.33 -18.16 -37.87
N GLY A 85 -5.00 -16.88 -38.06
CA GLY A 85 -3.91 -16.22 -37.38
C GLY A 85 -4.01 -16.57 -35.89
N PRO A 86 -2.87 -16.63 -35.18
CA PRO A 86 -2.85 -17.05 -33.78
C PRO A 86 -3.95 -16.31 -33.07
N GLU A 87 -4.89 -17.05 -32.47
CA GLU A 87 -5.97 -16.46 -31.71
C GLU A 87 -5.30 -15.46 -30.77
N ASP A 88 -5.69 -14.20 -30.94
CA ASP A 88 -5.31 -13.10 -30.08
C ASP A 88 -5.75 -13.52 -28.69
N LEU A 89 -4.84 -14.16 -27.94
CA LEU A 89 -4.95 -14.42 -26.52
C LEU A 89 -4.77 -13.07 -25.85
N GLY A 90 -5.74 -12.19 -26.11
CA GLY A 90 -5.79 -10.83 -25.65
C GLY A 90 -5.59 -10.84 -24.16
N THR A 91 -4.76 -9.91 -23.71
CA THR A 91 -4.42 -9.64 -22.32
C THR A 91 -5.61 -9.13 -21.50
N ASP A 92 -6.83 -9.61 -21.76
CA ASP A 92 -8.09 -9.18 -21.14
C ASP A 92 -8.34 -9.98 -19.86
N MET A 93 -7.39 -9.92 -18.92
CA MET A 93 -7.71 -10.30 -17.55
C MET A 93 -8.65 -9.22 -16.98
N PRO A 94 -9.77 -9.61 -16.34
CA PRO A 94 -10.63 -8.62 -15.72
C PRO A 94 -9.88 -7.91 -14.60
N PRO A 95 -10.13 -6.61 -14.38
CA PRO A 95 -9.50 -5.87 -13.31
C PRO A 95 -9.63 -6.57 -11.95
N VAL A 96 -8.52 -6.64 -11.23
CA VAL A 96 -8.45 -7.23 -9.89
C VAL A 96 -8.38 -6.11 -8.85
N THR A 97 -9.26 -6.17 -7.86
CA THR A 97 -9.23 -5.28 -6.69
C THR A 97 -8.59 -6.00 -5.51
N ARG A 98 -7.60 -5.35 -4.89
CA ARG A 98 -6.91 -5.84 -3.68
C ARG A 98 -6.97 -4.82 -2.56
N THR A 99 -7.02 -5.27 -1.32
CA THR A 99 -6.87 -4.41 -0.14
C THR A 99 -5.38 -4.08 0.04
N ALA A 100 -5.01 -2.81 -0.17
CA ALA A 100 -3.66 -2.31 0.01
C ALA A 100 -3.40 -1.85 1.45
N ILE A 101 -4.42 -1.32 2.11
CA ILE A 101 -4.41 -0.99 3.55
C ILE A 101 -5.69 -1.58 4.13
N PRO A 102 -5.64 -2.59 5.02
CA PRO A 102 -6.82 -3.07 5.72
C PRO A 102 -7.19 -2.10 6.86
N TYR A 103 -8.43 -2.17 7.33
CA TYR A 103 -8.77 -1.65 8.67
C TYR A 103 -7.88 -2.30 9.75
N GLY A 104 -7.63 -1.57 10.83
CA GLY A 104 -6.70 -1.99 11.89
C GLY A 104 -5.23 -1.91 11.49
N ALA A 105 -4.91 -1.27 10.36
CA ALA A 105 -3.54 -1.06 9.95
C ALA A 105 -2.76 -0.16 10.92
N LEU A 106 -1.44 -0.33 10.96
CA LEU A 106 -0.51 0.54 11.69
C LEU A 106 -0.33 1.92 11.02
N TRP A 107 -0.67 3.00 11.71
CA TRP A 107 -0.52 4.36 11.23
C TRP A 107 0.58 5.10 11.99
N GLU A 108 1.32 5.95 11.31
CA GLU A 108 2.02 7.04 11.99
C GLU A 108 0.99 8.10 12.36
N TYR A 109 1.00 8.54 13.62
CA TYR A 109 0.04 9.53 14.10
C TYR A 109 0.70 10.71 14.81
N HIS A 110 0.08 11.88 14.69
CA HIS A 110 0.43 13.09 15.41
C HIS A 110 -0.84 13.72 15.99
N ASP A 111 -0.93 13.74 17.30
CA ASP A 111 -2.11 14.17 18.08
C ASP A 111 -1.78 15.29 19.09
N GLN A 112 -0.60 15.90 18.98
CA GLN A 112 -0.17 16.97 19.86
C GLN A 112 -0.73 18.33 19.40
N ASP A 113 -0.85 19.30 20.33
CA ASP A 113 -1.23 20.72 20.08
C ASP A 113 -0.11 21.50 19.37
N GLU A 114 0.36 20.95 18.25
CA GLU A 114 1.35 21.52 17.36
C GLU A 114 1.04 21.09 15.92
N ALA A 115 1.12 22.01 14.97
CA ALA A 115 0.95 21.64 13.56
C ALA A 115 2.18 20.86 13.07
N PRO A 116 2.01 19.78 12.29
CA PRO A 116 3.13 19.11 11.66
C PRO A 116 3.83 20.03 10.65
N PRO A 117 5.10 19.76 10.29
CA PRO A 117 5.81 20.56 9.29
C PRO A 117 5.09 20.52 7.93
N ALA A 118 5.31 21.53 7.10
CA ALA A 118 4.76 21.56 5.75
C ALA A 118 5.23 20.34 4.94
N GLY A 119 4.32 19.72 4.19
CA GLY A 119 4.60 18.53 3.38
C GLY A 119 4.57 17.20 4.15
N TRP A 120 4.07 17.20 5.39
CA TRP A 120 3.91 16.02 6.24
C TRP A 120 3.15 14.87 5.57
N GLU A 121 2.31 15.17 4.57
CA GLU A 121 1.49 14.24 3.81
C GLU A 121 2.32 13.29 2.92
N THR A 122 3.59 13.61 2.69
CA THR A 122 4.47 12.92 1.71
C THR A 122 5.80 12.44 2.30
N VAL A 123 5.93 12.48 3.63
CA VAL A 123 7.10 12.01 4.35
C VAL A 123 6.64 11.11 5.47
N ALA A 124 7.26 9.93 5.61
CA ALA A 124 7.03 9.02 6.72
C ALA A 124 8.31 8.93 7.56
N GLY A 125 8.15 8.54 8.82
CA GLY A 125 9.18 8.55 9.86
C GLY A 125 9.05 9.77 10.75
N GLU A 126 9.43 9.62 12.02
CA GLU A 126 9.45 10.64 13.10
C GLU A 126 8.23 10.66 14.02
N TRP A 127 7.11 10.03 13.66
CA TRP A 127 5.92 9.98 14.52
C TRP A 127 5.75 8.61 15.20
N PRO A 128 5.09 8.56 16.36
CA PRO A 128 4.66 7.31 16.97
C PRO A 128 3.79 6.47 16.03
N LEU A 129 3.83 5.15 16.21
CA LEU A 129 3.03 4.18 15.45
C LEU A 129 1.86 3.68 16.31
N GLY A 130 0.69 3.51 15.71
CA GLY A 130 -0.52 3.02 16.36
C GLY A 130 -1.42 2.24 15.41
N GLU A 131 -1.95 1.11 15.85
CA GLU A 131 -2.92 0.33 15.07
C GLU A 131 -4.29 0.99 15.12
N GLY A 132 -5.00 0.97 13.98
CA GLY A 132 -6.41 1.34 13.93
C GLY A 132 -7.28 0.38 14.75
N GLN A 133 -8.43 0.80 15.27
CA GLN A 133 -8.96 2.16 15.27
C GLN A 133 -8.16 3.06 16.23
N LEU A 134 -7.83 4.27 15.76
CA LEU A 134 -7.15 5.29 16.56
C LEU A 134 -8.18 6.30 17.05
N GLY A 135 -8.15 6.65 18.33
CA GLY A 135 -9.16 7.54 18.88
C GLY A 135 -9.21 7.65 20.39
N TYR A 136 -10.33 8.12 20.91
CA TYR A 136 -10.73 8.08 22.31
C TYR A 136 -12.26 8.21 22.43
N GLY A 137 -12.81 7.81 23.58
CA GLY A 137 -14.21 8.06 23.97
C GLY A 137 -15.17 6.88 23.80
N ASP A 138 -14.93 5.97 22.86
CA ASP A 138 -15.86 4.89 22.47
C ASP A 138 -15.51 3.53 23.10
N GLY A 139 -14.24 3.32 23.43
CA GLY A 139 -13.76 2.11 24.10
C GLY A 139 -13.52 0.91 23.19
N ASP A 140 -13.58 1.10 21.87
CA ASP A 140 -13.17 0.15 20.84
C ASP A 140 -11.83 0.51 20.17
N GLU A 141 -11.20 1.61 20.60
CA GLU A 141 -9.94 2.08 20.04
C GLU A 141 -8.78 1.16 20.43
N THR A 142 -8.02 0.73 19.43
CA THR A 142 -6.80 -0.06 19.64
C THR A 142 -5.65 0.85 20.04
N THR A 143 -5.58 2.05 19.46
CA THR A 143 -4.63 3.08 19.86
C THR A 143 -5.36 4.29 20.44
N LEU A 144 -5.06 4.59 21.71
CA LEU A 144 -5.58 5.79 22.36
C LEU A 144 -4.79 7.02 21.94
N LEU A 145 -5.50 8.05 21.49
CA LEU A 145 -4.96 9.39 21.22
C LEU A 145 -5.06 10.29 22.46
N LEU A 146 -4.42 11.45 22.39
CA LEU A 146 -4.49 12.50 23.40
C LEU A 146 -5.91 13.09 23.52
N ASP A 147 -6.62 12.65 24.55
CA ASP A 147 -7.84 13.29 25.08
C ASP A 147 -7.44 14.44 26.03
N ALA A 148 -7.57 15.69 25.56
CA ALA A 148 -7.10 16.89 26.24
C ALA A 148 -8.26 17.81 26.63
N GLU A 149 -8.04 18.69 27.61
CA GLU A 149 -9.05 19.68 28.00
C GLU A 149 -8.43 21.09 27.96
N PRO A 150 -8.73 21.91 26.93
CA PRO A 150 -9.57 21.59 25.77
C PRO A 150 -8.89 20.59 24.80
N ASN A 151 -9.69 19.91 23.98
CA ASN A 151 -9.21 18.95 22.99
C ASN A 151 -8.30 19.61 21.95
N VAL A 152 -7.35 18.81 21.44
CA VAL A 152 -6.55 19.20 20.28
C VAL A 152 -7.46 19.18 19.05
N PRO A 153 -7.60 20.29 18.29
CA PRO A 153 -8.58 20.34 17.20
C PRO A 153 -8.30 19.40 16.03
N THR A 154 -7.09 18.83 15.94
CA THR A 154 -6.67 18.04 14.79
C THR A 154 -5.71 16.92 15.15
N ALA A 155 -6.05 15.71 14.71
CA ALA A 155 -5.15 14.58 14.65
C ALA A 155 -4.71 14.32 13.20
N TYR A 156 -3.47 13.91 13.01
CA TYR A 156 -2.89 13.60 11.71
C TYR A 156 -2.47 12.15 11.67
N PHE A 157 -2.73 11.49 10.55
CA PHE A 157 -2.39 10.10 10.32
C PHE A 157 -1.71 9.98 8.98
N ARG A 158 -0.69 9.13 8.87
CA ARG A 158 -0.11 8.80 7.57
C ARG A 158 0.41 7.37 7.54
N ARG A 159 0.38 6.79 6.35
CA ARG A 159 0.86 5.45 6.06
C ARG A 159 1.29 5.36 4.62
N THR A 160 2.24 4.48 4.35
CA THR A 160 2.62 4.13 2.98
C THR A 160 1.95 2.84 2.52
N PHE A 161 1.73 2.73 1.21
CA PHE A 161 1.36 1.47 0.56
C PHE A 161 2.13 1.31 -0.75
N GLU A 162 2.39 0.06 -1.12
CA GLU A 162 3.12 -0.29 -2.35
C GLU A 162 2.14 -0.68 -3.46
N THR A 163 2.34 -0.13 -4.65
CA THR A 163 1.62 -0.51 -5.87
C THR A 163 2.58 -1.09 -6.89
N SER A 164 2.13 -2.09 -7.64
CA SER A 164 2.90 -2.68 -8.74
C SER A 164 2.11 -2.55 -10.04
N GLY A 165 2.70 -1.92 -11.05
CA GLY A 165 2.08 -1.72 -12.36
C GLY A 165 1.06 -0.58 -12.38
N ASP A 166 0.23 -0.57 -13.43
CA ASP A 166 -0.70 0.52 -13.71
C ASP A 166 -1.97 0.39 -12.88
N ALA A 167 -2.07 1.05 -11.72
CA ALA A 167 -3.35 1.11 -10.99
C ALA A 167 -4.44 1.80 -11.84
N LEU A 168 -5.63 1.20 -11.88
CA LEU A 168 -6.82 1.77 -12.52
C LEU A 168 -7.59 2.72 -11.59
N GLY A 169 -7.20 2.78 -10.32
CA GLY A 169 -7.77 3.64 -9.29
C GLY A 169 -7.78 2.95 -7.94
N ALA A 170 -8.25 3.66 -6.92
CA ALA A 170 -8.52 3.08 -5.62
C ALA A 170 -9.79 3.67 -4.99
N VAL A 171 -10.29 3.01 -3.96
CA VAL A 171 -11.35 3.52 -3.09
C VAL A 171 -10.84 3.44 -1.66
N ALA A 172 -10.87 4.57 -0.96
CA ALA A 172 -10.62 4.63 0.47
C ALA A 172 -11.97 4.58 1.21
N ASN A 173 -12.16 3.58 2.05
CA ASN A 173 -13.29 3.47 2.97
C ASN A 173 -12.80 4.07 4.30
N VAL A 174 -13.24 5.28 4.61
CA VAL A 174 -12.75 6.08 5.74
C VAL A 174 -13.77 6.02 6.86
N LEU A 175 -13.38 5.48 8.01
CA LEU A 175 -14.07 5.64 9.28
C LEU A 175 -13.53 6.91 9.93
N TYR A 176 -14.42 7.84 10.23
CA TYR A 176 -14.06 9.10 10.88
C TYR A 176 -15.12 9.50 11.90
N ASP A 177 -14.70 10.37 12.81
CA ASP A 177 -15.59 11.21 13.61
C ASP A 177 -15.44 12.68 13.20
N ASP A 178 -16.53 13.43 13.32
CA ASP A 178 -16.69 14.86 13.07
C ASP A 178 -16.32 15.35 11.65
N GLY A 179 -15.07 15.24 11.22
CA GLY A 179 -14.63 15.63 9.89
C GLY A 179 -13.21 15.17 9.53
N PHE A 180 -12.94 15.05 8.23
CA PHE A 180 -11.62 14.66 7.75
C PHE A 180 -11.24 15.30 6.42
N VAL A 181 -9.94 15.28 6.12
CA VAL A 181 -9.38 15.50 4.78
C VAL A 181 -8.40 14.38 4.46
N LEU A 182 -8.61 13.72 3.32
CA LEU A 182 -7.79 12.62 2.81
C LEU A 182 -6.87 13.13 1.69
N TYR A 183 -5.59 12.79 1.82
CA TYR A 183 -4.54 13.09 0.84
C TYR A 183 -3.91 11.79 0.34
N VAL A 184 -3.63 11.74 -0.96
CA VAL A 184 -2.82 10.70 -1.60
C VAL A 184 -1.66 11.38 -2.31
N ASN A 185 -0.43 11.00 -1.94
CA ASN A 185 0.80 11.61 -2.46
C ASN A 185 0.78 13.15 -2.38
N GLY A 186 0.28 13.69 -1.26
CA GLY A 186 0.18 15.12 -0.99
C GLY A 186 -0.93 15.86 -1.74
N THR A 187 -1.73 15.17 -2.55
CA THR A 187 -2.90 15.74 -3.23
C THR A 187 -4.16 15.35 -2.48
N GLU A 188 -4.98 16.32 -2.13
CA GLU A 188 -6.29 16.07 -1.54
C GLU A 188 -7.21 15.33 -2.53
N VAL A 189 -7.84 14.27 -2.07
CA VAL A 189 -8.76 13.43 -2.87
C VAL A 189 -10.20 13.44 -2.34
N GLY A 190 -10.41 13.85 -1.09
CA GLY A 190 -11.74 14.00 -0.52
C GLY A 190 -11.69 14.58 0.89
N ARG A 191 -12.83 15.11 1.32
CA ARG A 191 -13.04 15.63 2.67
C ARG A 191 -14.52 15.57 3.05
N GLU A 192 -14.79 15.49 4.34
CA GLU A 192 -16.13 15.66 4.92
C GLU A 192 -16.04 16.67 6.06
N ASN A 193 -17.01 17.59 6.13
CA ASN A 193 -17.18 18.57 7.23
C ASN A 193 -15.98 19.51 7.52
N VAL A 194 -15.00 19.65 6.63
CA VAL A 194 -13.83 20.53 6.82
C VAL A 194 -13.75 21.64 5.77
N ASP A 195 -13.80 22.90 6.20
CA ASP A 195 -13.58 24.06 5.33
C ASP A 195 -12.16 24.65 5.50
N ASP A 196 -11.66 24.68 6.73
CA ASP A 196 -10.35 25.22 7.10
C ASP A 196 -9.40 24.10 7.57
N THR A 197 -8.27 23.97 6.88
CA THR A 197 -7.25 22.95 7.19
C THR A 197 -6.17 23.46 8.15
N ALA A 198 -6.27 24.71 8.64
CA ALA A 198 -5.39 25.22 9.68
C ALA A 198 -5.49 24.35 10.94
N HIS A 199 -4.37 23.94 11.54
CA HIS A 199 -4.33 23.04 12.72
C HIS A 199 -5.33 23.42 13.82
N ALA A 200 -5.41 24.71 14.18
CA ALA A 200 -6.26 25.18 15.28
C ALA A 200 -7.76 25.32 14.91
N ALA A 201 -8.16 25.04 13.68
CA ALA A 201 -9.56 25.10 13.26
C ALA A 201 -10.29 23.79 13.62
N PHE A 202 -11.54 23.91 14.05
CA PHE A 202 -12.47 22.79 14.19
C PHE A 202 -13.27 22.57 12.90
N THR A 203 -14.05 21.50 12.84
CA THR A 203 -14.95 21.23 11.70
C THR A 203 -16.09 22.27 11.60
N ILE A 204 -16.74 22.32 10.44
CA ILE A 204 -17.93 23.15 10.21
C ILE A 204 -19.25 22.48 10.59
N ALA A 205 -19.24 21.18 10.84
CA ALA A 205 -20.42 20.40 11.22
C ALA A 205 -20.29 19.97 12.68
N GLN A 206 -21.20 20.45 13.53
CA GLN A 206 -21.17 20.18 14.97
C GLN A 206 -22.10 19.02 15.29
N GLY A 207 -21.62 18.00 16.00
CA GLY A 207 -22.37 16.79 16.34
C GLY A 207 -22.87 16.00 15.11
N VAL A 208 -22.09 15.97 14.04
CA VAL A 208 -22.37 15.20 12.82
C VAL A 208 -21.09 14.50 12.39
N GLY A 209 -21.14 13.20 12.16
CA GLY A 209 -19.95 12.45 11.74
C GLY A 209 -19.56 11.32 12.67
N ASP A 210 -20.28 11.09 13.77
CA ASP A 210 -20.03 10.02 14.75
C ASP A 210 -19.87 8.63 14.12
N ASN A 211 -18.62 8.15 14.12
CA ASN A 211 -18.20 6.83 13.64
C ASN A 211 -18.74 6.48 12.24
N VAL A 212 -18.78 7.48 11.35
CA VAL A 212 -19.31 7.35 9.99
C VAL A 212 -18.26 6.75 9.07
N VAL A 213 -18.70 5.87 8.18
CA VAL A 213 -17.89 5.30 7.11
C VAL A 213 -18.29 5.88 5.75
N VAL A 214 -17.32 6.42 5.00
CA VAL A 214 -17.54 6.96 3.64
C VAL A 214 -16.54 6.43 2.63
N ASP A 215 -17.00 6.23 1.39
CA ASP A 215 -16.15 5.87 0.26
C ASP A 215 -15.62 7.14 -0.45
N VAL A 216 -14.29 7.27 -0.50
CA VAL A 216 -13.59 8.33 -1.23
C VAL A 216 -12.87 7.72 -2.45
N PRO A 217 -13.29 8.05 -3.68
CA PRO A 217 -12.59 7.57 -4.88
C PRO A 217 -11.23 8.26 -5.02
N VAL A 218 -10.19 7.47 -5.25
CA VAL A 218 -8.82 7.93 -5.52
C VAL A 218 -8.53 7.79 -7.01
N PRO A 219 -8.28 8.91 -7.73
CA PRO A 219 -7.93 8.86 -9.14
C PRO A 219 -6.64 8.06 -9.39
N ALA A 220 -6.67 7.21 -10.42
CA ALA A 220 -5.49 6.45 -10.89
C ALA A 220 -4.25 7.34 -11.10
N ALA A 221 -4.44 8.56 -11.60
CA ALA A 221 -3.37 9.51 -11.87
C ALA A 221 -2.57 9.96 -10.63
N LEU A 222 -3.09 9.70 -9.42
CA LEU A 222 -2.41 10.00 -8.16
C LEU A 222 -1.68 8.79 -7.58
N ILE A 223 -1.89 7.59 -8.13
CA ILE A 223 -1.24 6.36 -7.68
C ILE A 223 -0.05 6.09 -8.61
N VAL A 224 1.14 5.97 -8.03
CA VAL A 224 2.38 5.70 -8.76
C VAL A 224 2.80 4.24 -8.57
N ASP A 225 3.58 3.72 -9.50
CA ASP A 225 4.27 2.44 -9.32
C ASP A 225 5.29 2.57 -8.17
N GLY A 226 5.33 1.58 -7.28
CA GLY A 226 6.10 1.58 -6.04
C GLY A 226 5.40 2.28 -4.86
N LEU A 227 6.18 3.00 -4.07
CA LEU A 227 5.78 3.57 -2.79
C LEU A 227 4.84 4.77 -2.97
N ASN A 228 3.68 4.70 -2.33
CA ASN A 228 2.69 5.76 -2.26
C ASN A 228 2.41 6.15 -0.81
N TYR A 229 1.98 7.39 -0.60
CA TYR A 229 1.59 7.94 0.71
C TYR A 229 0.08 8.15 0.76
N VAL A 230 -0.54 7.71 1.86
CA VAL A 230 -1.88 8.12 2.29
C VAL A 230 -1.72 8.90 3.57
N ALA A 231 -2.35 10.07 3.61
CA ALA A 231 -2.34 10.93 4.78
C ALA A 231 -3.76 11.43 5.06
N VAL A 232 -4.12 11.52 6.33
CA VAL A 232 -5.44 11.93 6.79
C VAL A 232 -5.29 12.96 7.89
N MET A 233 -6.06 14.02 7.79
CA MET A 233 -6.29 14.99 8.86
C MET A 233 -7.70 14.75 9.38
N VAL A 234 -7.86 14.44 10.65
CA VAL A 234 -9.18 14.37 11.32
C VAL A 234 -9.34 15.60 12.19
N LYS A 235 -10.53 16.19 12.16
CA LYS A 235 -10.89 17.44 12.80
C LYS A 235 -11.99 17.17 13.82
N GLN A 236 -11.80 17.65 15.04
CA GLN A 236 -12.85 17.64 16.07
C GLN A 236 -13.88 18.74 15.79
N ASP A 237 -15.11 18.57 16.28
CA ASP A 237 -16.15 19.59 16.18
C ASP A 237 -15.91 20.77 17.12
N ASP A 238 -15.47 20.52 18.35
CA ASP A 238 -15.11 21.56 19.30
C ASP A 238 -14.09 21.09 20.36
N GLY A 239 -13.72 22.01 21.26
CA GLY A 239 -12.72 21.77 22.29
C GLY A 239 -13.19 20.89 23.45
N VAL A 240 -14.44 20.44 23.45
CA VAL A 240 -15.06 19.59 24.49
C VAL A 240 -15.74 18.34 23.90
N SER A 241 -15.47 18.00 22.64
CA SER A 241 -15.90 16.74 22.02
C SER A 241 -15.55 15.54 22.91
N SER A 242 -16.48 14.58 23.01
CA SER A 242 -16.33 13.41 23.89
C SER A 242 -15.41 12.34 23.32
N ASP A 243 -15.19 12.37 22.01
CA ASP A 243 -14.72 11.25 21.23
C ASP A 243 -13.99 11.72 19.96
N LEU A 244 -13.15 10.84 19.44
CA LEU A 244 -12.53 10.93 18.12
C LEU A 244 -12.32 9.51 17.66
N SER A 245 -12.71 9.19 16.43
CA SER A 245 -12.44 7.89 15.84
C SER A 245 -11.86 7.99 14.43
N PHE A 246 -10.83 7.19 14.15
CA PHE A 246 -10.23 7.07 12.82
C PHE A 246 -9.79 5.64 12.52
N ASP A 247 -10.22 5.15 11.35
CA ASP A 247 -9.59 4.01 10.68
C ASP A 247 -9.82 4.12 9.16
N LEU A 248 -9.01 3.44 8.36
CA LEU A 248 -9.12 3.52 6.91
C LEU A 248 -8.72 2.21 6.23
N GLU A 249 -9.60 1.73 5.36
CA GLU A 249 -9.28 0.69 4.38
C GLU A 249 -9.06 1.30 2.99
N LEU A 250 -7.95 0.95 2.33
CA LEU A 250 -7.68 1.33 0.94
C LEU A 250 -7.73 0.08 0.05
N ARG A 251 -8.60 0.09 -0.95
CA ARG A 251 -8.68 -0.95 -1.98
C ARG A 251 -8.21 -0.39 -3.32
N VAL A 252 -7.20 -1.01 -3.92
CA VAL A 252 -6.62 -0.63 -5.20
C VAL A 252 -7.06 -1.60 -6.28
N THR A 253 -7.50 -1.08 -7.43
CA THR A 253 -7.84 -1.86 -8.62
C THR A 253 -6.71 -1.77 -9.63
N ALA A 254 -6.27 -2.91 -10.17
CA ALA A 254 -5.27 -3.02 -11.23
C ALA A 254 -5.83 -3.89 -12.38
N PRO A 255 -5.22 -3.87 -13.58
CA PRO A 255 -5.58 -4.74 -14.70
C PRO A 255 -5.56 -6.22 -14.34
#